data_AF-A0A1I6W6R0-F1
#
_entry.id   AF-A0A1I6W6R0-F1
#
_cell.length_a   1.000
_cell.length_b   1.000
_cell.length_c   1.000
_cell.angle_alpha   90.00
_cell.angle_beta   90.00
_cell.angle_gamma   90.00
#
_symmetry.space_group_name_H-M   'P 1'
#
loop_
_entity.id
_entity.type
_entity.pdbx_description
1 polymer ?
#
loop_
_entity_poly.entity_id
_entity_poly.type
_entity_poly.pdbx_seq_one_letter_code
_entity_poly.pdbx_strand_id
1 'polypeptide(L)'
;MPFTSETIIDTSKKRSLIATSINTLQAKNAPIAFAVLDTATGAVAIYTKPNRSSGRSSWLRERVIDLPWRDPAEVNPLLTDAAQHDPVVRAHHDAQVRDMLIHLVSYYRPDLPGCPLFSVSTDAMVGSIHKFQDMLIKLPDTRTRWEAILSSFVSALDEPVSKPRPRTKRGKAKA
;
A
#
# COMPACT_ATOMS: atom_id res chain seq x y z
N MET A 1 6.77 -8.51 27.22
CA MET A 1 7.26 -7.36 28.01
C MET A 1 6.43 -6.14 27.61
N PRO A 2 5.78 -5.45 28.55
CA PRO A 2 4.99 -4.25 28.24
C PRO A 2 5.94 -3.06 28.03
N PHE A 3 5.75 -2.31 26.95
CA PHE A 3 6.46 -1.05 26.72
C PHE A 3 5.91 0.00 27.68
N THR A 4 6.76 0.55 28.56
CA THR A 4 6.34 1.39 29.70
C THR A 4 6.28 2.89 29.43
N SER A 5 6.46 3.35 28.20
CA SER A 5 6.22 4.76 27.84
C SER A 5 6.04 4.90 26.32
N GLU A 6 4.84 5.29 25.90
CA GLU A 6 4.53 5.64 24.51
C GLU A 6 4.81 7.14 24.33
N THR A 7 5.74 7.51 23.45
CA THR A 7 5.96 8.90 23.04
C THR A 7 5.63 9.00 21.56
N ILE A 8 4.46 9.57 21.25
CA ILE A 8 4.03 9.85 19.88
C ILE A 8 4.61 11.22 19.50
N ILE A 9 5.47 11.25 18.49
CA ILE A 9 6.05 12.49 17.96
C ILE A 9 5.22 12.89 16.74
N ASP A 10 4.50 14.01 16.82
CA ASP A 10 3.80 14.63 15.69
C ASP A 10 4.84 15.24 14.72
N THR A 11 4.79 14.82 13.46
CA THR A 11 5.77 15.19 12.43
C THR A 11 5.25 16.10 11.34
N SER A 12 4.17 16.84 11.61
CA SER A 12 3.74 17.97 10.78
C SER A 12 4.82 19.04 10.51
N LYS A 13 6.01 18.93 11.15
CA LYS A 13 7.18 19.80 10.92
C LYS A 13 8.41 18.99 10.50
N LYS A 14 8.93 19.35 9.31
CA LYS A 14 10.26 19.09 8.68
C LYS A 14 11.09 17.92 9.26
N ARG A 15 11.49 16.97 8.39
CA ARG A 15 12.40 15.82 8.67
C ARG A 15 13.60 16.10 9.60
N SER A 16 14.13 17.33 9.61
CA SER A 16 15.21 17.74 10.52
C SER A 16 14.81 17.70 12.00
N LEU A 17 13.55 18.00 12.34
CA LEU A 17 13.04 17.96 13.72
C LEU A 17 12.88 16.54 14.24
N ILE A 18 12.54 15.59 13.36
CA ILE A 18 12.44 14.17 13.70
C ILE A 18 13.81 13.67 14.19
N ALA A 19 14.87 13.96 13.43
CA ALA A 19 16.24 13.59 13.82
C ALA A 19 16.67 14.25 15.15
N THR A 20 16.31 15.52 15.37
CA THR A 20 16.61 16.24 16.62
C THR A 20 15.87 15.66 17.82
N SER A 21 14.58 15.34 17.69
CA SER A 21 13.78 14.72 18.74
C SER A 21 14.28 13.32 19.09
N ILE A 22 14.70 12.55 18.08
CA ILE A 22 15.35 11.23 18.28
C ILE A 22 16.64 11.37 19.08
N ASN A 23 17.52 12.27 18.67
CA ASN A 23 18.79 12.50 19.37
C ASN A 23 18.56 13.00 20.81
N THR A 24 17.52 13.80 21.03
CA THR A 24 17.15 14.32 22.36
C THR A 24 16.62 13.21 23.27
N LEU A 25 15.82 12.28 22.75
CA LEU A 25 15.31 11.13 23.50
C LEU A 25 16.43 10.12 23.82
N GLN A 26 17.37 9.94 22.89
CA GLN A 26 18.57 9.13 23.11
C GLN A 26 19.49 9.73 24.18
N ALA A 27 19.71 11.05 24.17
CA ALA A 27 20.46 11.75 25.20
C ALA A 27 19.84 11.62 26.61
N LYS A 28 18.54 11.33 26.68
CA LYS A 28 17.79 11.12 27.92
C LYS A 28 17.69 9.65 28.36
N ASN A 29 18.36 8.70 27.68
CA ASN A 29 18.24 7.26 27.95
C ASN A 29 16.79 6.72 27.94
N ALA A 30 15.89 7.36 27.18
CA ALA A 30 14.49 6.92 27.01
C ALA A 30 14.40 5.66 26.12
N PRO A 31 13.34 4.82 26.24
CA PRO A 31 13.37 3.43 25.78
C PRO A 31 13.55 3.20 24.26
N ILE A 32 13.94 1.95 23.98
CA ILE A 32 14.66 1.37 22.83
C ILE A 32 13.92 1.42 21.49
N ALA A 33 12.68 1.90 21.41
CA ALA A 33 11.95 2.00 20.16
C ALA A 33 11.00 3.20 20.10
N PHE A 34 11.09 4.02 19.04
CA PHE A 34 10.16 5.10 18.78
C PHE A 34 9.44 4.91 17.44
N ALA A 35 8.15 5.23 17.43
CA ALA A 35 7.33 5.21 16.23
C ALA A 35 7.06 6.65 15.78
N VAL A 36 7.29 6.90 14.51
CA VAL A 36 7.07 8.19 13.87
C VAL A 36 5.85 8.05 12.98
N LEU A 37 4.77 8.77 13.33
CA LEU A 37 3.61 8.94 12.46
C LEU A 37 3.82 10.20 11.62
N ASP A 38 3.82 10.03 10.30
CA ASP A 38 3.57 11.11 9.37
C ASP A 38 2.07 11.41 9.35
N THR A 39 1.67 12.54 9.91
CA THR A 39 0.26 12.94 10.02
C THR A 39 -0.35 13.36 8.68
N ALA A 40 0.47 13.66 7.67
CA ALA A 40 -0.01 13.98 6.32
C ALA A 40 -0.27 12.73 5.48
N THR A 41 0.54 11.69 5.66
CA THR A 41 0.45 10.44 4.88
C THR A 41 -0.05 9.24 5.68
N GLY A 42 -0.31 9.40 6.99
CA GLY A 42 -0.60 8.32 7.94
C GLY A 42 0.49 7.26 8.06
N ALA A 43 1.69 7.52 7.51
CA ALA A 43 2.75 6.54 7.48
C ALA A 43 3.43 6.42 8.84
N VAL A 44 3.42 5.21 9.42
CA VAL A 44 4.15 4.93 10.66
C VAL A 44 5.47 4.22 10.37
N ALA A 45 6.58 4.77 10.88
CA ALA A 45 7.91 4.18 10.86
C ALA A 45 8.38 3.85 12.28
N ILE A 46 8.84 2.62 12.54
CA ILE A 46 9.38 2.22 13.84
C ILE A 46 10.91 2.16 13.77
N TYR A 47 11.55 2.81 14.72
CA TYR A 47 13.00 2.80 14.89
C TYR A 47 13.32 2.11 16.21
N THR A 48 13.86 0.90 16.15
CA THR A 48 14.21 0.07 17.34
C THR A 48 15.69 0.13 17.71
N LYS A 49 16.51 0.84 16.91
CA LYS A 49 17.95 1.17 17.07
C LYS A 49 18.36 2.09 15.91
N PRO A 50 19.47 2.86 16.01
CA PRO A 50 19.94 3.65 14.88
C PRO A 50 20.22 2.69 13.71
N ASN A 51 19.47 2.82 12.61
CA ASN A 51 19.61 2.07 11.36
C ASN A 51 18.97 0.67 11.25
N ARG A 52 18.03 0.26 12.11
CA ARG A 52 17.18 -0.92 11.79
C ARG A 52 15.69 -0.62 11.95
N SER A 53 15.00 -0.49 10.82
CA SER A 53 13.56 -0.64 10.73
C SER A 53 13.21 -2.13 10.75
N SER A 54 12.73 -2.65 11.88
CA SER A 54 12.16 -4.00 11.90
C SER A 54 10.77 -3.94 11.28
N GLY A 55 10.53 -4.68 10.20
CA GLY A 55 9.28 -4.76 9.42
C GLY A 55 8.04 -5.31 10.17
N ARG A 56 7.97 -5.14 11.48
CA ARG A 56 6.78 -5.42 12.32
C ARG A 56 6.05 -4.11 12.64
N SER A 57 5.76 -3.32 11.60
CA SER A 57 5.05 -2.04 11.72
C SER A 57 3.53 -2.17 11.75
N SER A 58 2.98 -3.37 11.53
CA SER A 58 1.55 -3.53 11.29
C SER A 58 0.68 -3.33 12.55
N TRP A 59 1.02 -4.01 13.63
CA TRP A 59 0.33 -3.89 14.93
C TRP A 59 0.39 -2.48 15.53
N LEU A 60 1.46 -1.75 15.25
CA LEU A 60 1.64 -0.39 15.76
C LEU A 60 0.91 0.63 14.88
N ARG A 61 0.82 0.40 13.57
CA ARG A 61 -0.09 1.15 12.70
C ARG A 61 -1.54 0.97 13.14
N GLU A 62 -2.01 -0.25 13.38
CA GLU A 62 -3.39 -0.50 13.87
C GLU A 62 -3.73 0.38 15.08
N ARG A 63 -2.84 0.46 16.07
CA ARG A 63 -3.03 1.30 17.25
C ARG A 63 -3.02 2.80 16.97
N VAL A 64 -2.37 3.24 15.90
CA VAL A 64 -2.13 4.66 15.60
C VAL A 64 -3.16 5.21 14.60
N ILE A 65 -3.60 4.40 13.63
CA ILE A 65 -4.53 4.80 12.57
C ILE A 65 -5.95 4.25 12.78
N ASP A 66 -6.19 3.48 13.85
CA ASP A 66 -7.46 2.81 14.19
C ASP A 66 -8.05 1.95 13.04
N LEU A 67 -7.18 1.49 12.13
CA LEU A 67 -7.53 0.62 11.01
C LEU A 67 -6.90 -0.76 11.24
N PRO A 68 -7.67 -1.83 11.41
CA PRO A 68 -7.13 -3.16 11.64
C PRO A 68 -6.32 -3.63 10.42
N TRP A 69 -5.19 -4.27 10.64
CA TRP A 69 -4.39 -4.90 9.61
C TRP A 69 -5.13 -6.15 9.13
N ARG A 70 -5.16 -6.34 7.81
CA ARG A 70 -5.63 -7.59 7.18
C ARG A 70 -4.45 -8.16 6.41
N ASP A 71 -4.23 -9.47 6.54
CA ASP A 71 -3.11 -10.10 5.86
C ASP A 71 -3.42 -10.25 4.35
N PRO A 72 -2.59 -9.66 3.45
CA PRO A 72 -2.77 -9.82 2.00
C PRO A 72 -2.77 -11.28 1.55
N ALA A 73 -2.19 -12.20 2.34
CA ALA A 73 -2.17 -13.62 2.01
C ALA A 73 -3.58 -14.29 2.04
N GLU A 74 -4.55 -13.67 2.72
CA GLU A 74 -5.91 -14.24 2.90
C GLU A 74 -6.78 -14.13 1.64
N VAL A 75 -6.52 -13.16 0.78
CA VAL A 75 -7.28 -12.95 -0.46
C VAL A 75 -6.32 -13.10 -1.64
N ASN A 76 -6.47 -14.16 -2.42
CA ASN A 76 -5.71 -14.30 -3.66
C ASN A 76 -6.28 -13.36 -4.73
N PRO A 77 -5.50 -12.41 -5.29
CA PRO A 77 -6.00 -11.49 -6.30
C PRO A 77 -6.32 -12.18 -7.64
N LEU A 78 -5.91 -13.44 -7.83
CA LEU A 78 -6.16 -14.20 -9.05
C LEU A 78 -7.36 -15.12 -8.90
N LEU A 79 -8.24 -15.12 -9.90
CA LEU A 79 -9.26 -16.15 -10.04
C LEU A 79 -8.66 -17.47 -10.48
N THR A 80 -9.23 -18.56 -9.98
CA THR A 80 -8.99 -19.90 -10.53
C THR A 80 -9.70 -20.05 -11.87
N ASP A 81 -9.17 -20.89 -12.76
CA ASP A 81 -9.72 -21.10 -14.11
C ASP A 81 -11.20 -21.54 -14.07
N ALA A 82 -11.57 -22.38 -13.09
CA ALA A 82 -12.96 -22.80 -12.90
C ALA A 82 -13.89 -21.62 -12.53
N ALA A 83 -13.41 -20.70 -11.71
CA ALA A 83 -14.18 -19.54 -11.27
C ALA A 83 -14.26 -18.43 -12.33
N GLN A 84 -13.38 -18.40 -13.32
CA GLN A 84 -13.44 -17.44 -14.44
C GLN A 84 -14.69 -17.63 -15.32
N HIS A 85 -15.20 -18.85 -15.41
CA HIS A 85 -16.32 -19.22 -16.28
C HIS A 85 -17.69 -19.04 -15.62
N ASP A 86 -17.73 -18.81 -14.29
CA ASP A 86 -18.95 -18.54 -13.55
C ASP A 86 -19.05 -17.03 -13.24
N PRO A 87 -20.05 -16.31 -13.81
CA PRO A 87 -20.18 -14.88 -13.64
C PRO A 87 -20.52 -14.46 -12.21
N VAL A 88 -21.22 -15.30 -11.44
CA VAL A 88 -21.60 -15.01 -10.05
C VAL A 88 -20.38 -15.16 -9.14
N VAL A 89 -19.63 -16.25 -9.31
CA VAL A 89 -18.39 -16.48 -8.55
C VAL A 89 -17.37 -15.40 -8.86
N ARG A 90 -17.24 -15.03 -10.14
CA ARG A 90 -16.37 -13.94 -10.56
C ARG A 90 -16.74 -12.60 -9.92
N ALA A 91 -18.02 -12.23 -9.93
CA ALA A 91 -18.48 -11.00 -9.32
C ALA A 91 -18.18 -10.95 -7.81
N HIS A 92 -18.36 -12.08 -7.11
CA HIS A 92 -18.02 -12.19 -5.70
C HIS A 92 -16.51 -12.04 -5.44
N HIS A 93 -15.68 -12.72 -6.24
CA HIS A 93 -14.22 -12.61 -6.13
C HIS A 93 -13.73 -11.18 -6.40
N ASP A 94 -14.23 -10.55 -7.46
CA ASP A 94 -13.89 -9.17 -7.81
C ASP A 94 -14.25 -8.19 -6.66
N ALA A 95 -15.36 -8.43 -5.97
CA ALA A 95 -15.74 -7.66 -4.79
C ALA A 95 -14.76 -7.83 -3.63
N GLN A 96 -14.28 -9.05 -3.37
CA GLN A 96 -13.27 -9.33 -2.34
C GLN A 96 -11.92 -8.70 -2.67
N VAL A 97 -11.49 -8.77 -3.93
CA VAL A 97 -10.25 -8.13 -4.41
C VAL A 97 -10.37 -6.62 -4.31
N ARG A 98 -11.51 -6.04 -4.69
CA ARG A 98 -11.78 -4.60 -4.52
C ARG A 98 -11.68 -4.19 -3.05
N ASP A 99 -12.34 -4.91 -2.15
CA ASP A 99 -12.33 -4.61 -0.72
C ASP A 99 -10.90 -4.67 -0.14
N MET A 100 -10.15 -5.73 -0.46
CA MET A 100 -8.75 -5.86 -0.05
C MET A 100 -7.88 -4.74 -0.61
N LEU A 101 -8.05 -4.35 -1.88
CA LEU A 101 -7.30 -3.24 -2.48
C LEU A 101 -7.60 -1.91 -1.75
N ILE A 102 -8.87 -1.61 -1.50
CA ILE A 102 -9.28 -0.40 -0.77
C ILE A 102 -8.68 -0.42 0.64
N HIS A 103 -8.75 -1.55 1.33
CA HIS A 103 -8.17 -1.73 2.65
C HIS A 103 -6.68 -1.43 2.66
N LEU A 104 -5.93 -2.08 1.78
CA LEU A 104 -4.48 -1.94 1.71
C LEU A 104 -4.06 -0.53 1.30
N VAL A 105 -4.76 0.11 0.36
CA VAL A 105 -4.47 1.49 0.01
C VAL A 105 -4.79 2.43 1.16
N SER A 106 -5.93 2.29 1.83
CA SER A 106 -6.28 3.10 3.00
C SER A 106 -5.26 2.92 4.12
N TYR A 107 -4.73 1.70 4.26
CA TYR A 107 -3.72 1.37 5.26
C TYR A 107 -2.34 1.96 4.95
N TYR A 108 -1.90 1.94 3.68
CA TYR A 108 -0.57 2.37 3.26
C TYR A 108 -0.49 3.84 2.81
N ARG A 109 -1.59 4.36 2.25
CA ARG A 109 -1.78 5.70 1.67
C ARG A 109 -3.18 6.27 2.01
N PRO A 110 -3.46 6.57 3.30
CA PRO A 110 -4.74 7.12 3.76
C PRO A 110 -5.12 8.47 3.16
N ASP A 111 -4.20 9.14 2.45
CA ASP A 111 -4.48 10.33 1.65
C ASP A 111 -5.29 10.03 0.38
N LEU A 112 -5.15 8.82 -0.20
CA LEU A 112 -5.70 8.47 -1.51
C LEU A 112 -7.22 8.20 -1.52
N PRO A 113 -7.86 7.65 -0.47
CA PRO A 113 -9.32 7.49 -0.45
C PRO A 113 -10.10 8.80 -0.63
N GLY A 114 -9.50 9.95 -0.29
CA GLY A 114 -10.08 11.27 -0.53
C GLY A 114 -10.01 11.75 -1.99
N CYS A 115 -9.28 11.05 -2.87
CA CYS A 115 -9.14 11.43 -4.27
C CYS A 115 -10.43 11.15 -5.06
N PRO A 116 -10.93 12.12 -5.89
CA PRO A 116 -12.15 11.91 -6.69
C PRO A 116 -12.09 10.73 -7.65
N LEU A 117 -10.88 10.36 -8.11
CA LEU A 117 -10.67 9.25 -9.02
C LEU A 117 -10.51 7.90 -8.32
N PHE A 118 -10.45 7.86 -6.98
CA PHE A 118 -10.10 6.66 -6.23
C PHE A 118 -10.99 5.47 -6.60
N SER A 119 -12.31 5.61 -6.49
CA SER A 119 -13.26 4.53 -6.80
C SER A 119 -13.15 4.03 -8.24
N VAL A 120 -13.04 4.95 -9.21
CA VAL A 120 -12.96 4.58 -10.64
C VAL A 120 -11.64 3.88 -10.94
N SER A 121 -10.54 4.37 -10.34
CA SER A 121 -9.23 3.75 -10.46
C SER A 121 -9.22 2.36 -9.82
N THR A 122 -9.87 2.17 -8.66
CA THR A 122 -9.98 0.86 -8.00
C THR A 122 -10.66 -0.15 -8.92
N ASP A 123 -11.79 0.24 -9.54
CA ASP A 123 -12.50 -0.62 -10.50
C ASP A 123 -11.65 -0.94 -11.74
N ALA A 124 -10.95 0.07 -12.27
CA ALA A 124 -10.03 -0.11 -13.39
C ALA A 124 -8.86 -1.04 -13.05
N MET A 125 -8.37 -1.01 -11.81
CA MET A 125 -7.30 -1.87 -11.33
C MET A 125 -7.78 -3.32 -11.19
N VAL A 126 -8.96 -3.57 -10.61
CA VAL A 126 -9.56 -4.91 -10.58
C VAL A 126 -9.70 -5.47 -11.99
N GLY A 127 -10.18 -4.66 -12.95
CA GLY A 127 -10.23 -5.05 -14.36
C GLY A 127 -8.84 -5.31 -14.98
N SER A 128 -7.80 -4.64 -14.51
CA SER A 128 -6.42 -4.79 -15.00
C SER A 128 -5.75 -6.04 -14.44
N ILE A 129 -6.07 -6.45 -13.20
CA ILE A 129 -5.59 -7.71 -12.60
C ILE A 129 -5.93 -8.89 -13.52
N HIS A 130 -7.15 -8.94 -14.04
CA HIS A 130 -7.57 -9.96 -15.02
C HIS A 130 -6.72 -9.94 -16.29
N LYS A 131 -6.40 -8.74 -16.81
CA LYS A 131 -5.60 -8.59 -18.05
C LYS A 131 -4.14 -8.99 -17.85
N PHE A 132 -3.63 -8.86 -16.64
CA PHE A 132 -2.23 -9.13 -16.30
C PHE A 132 -2.07 -10.40 -15.44
N GLN A 133 -3.07 -11.28 -15.42
CA GLN A 133 -3.07 -12.51 -14.64
C GLN A 133 -1.84 -13.38 -14.94
N ASP A 134 -1.45 -13.52 -16.21
CA ASP A 134 -0.26 -14.28 -16.65
C ASP A 134 1.06 -13.72 -16.11
N MET A 135 1.11 -12.42 -15.81
CA MET A 135 2.27 -11.79 -15.21
C MET A 135 2.28 -12.00 -13.70
N LEU A 136 1.11 -11.84 -13.07
CA LEU A 136 0.94 -11.98 -11.62
C LEU A 136 1.11 -13.43 -11.14
N ILE A 137 0.71 -14.42 -11.94
CA ILE A 137 0.86 -15.84 -11.58
C ILE A 137 2.34 -16.25 -11.47
N LYS A 138 3.25 -15.56 -12.19
CA LYS A 138 4.70 -15.78 -12.13
C LYS A 138 5.32 -15.27 -10.83
N LEU A 139 4.61 -14.45 -10.07
CA LEU A 139 5.06 -14.00 -8.77
C LEU A 139 4.88 -15.13 -7.73
N PRO A 140 5.86 -15.27 -6.82
CA PRO A 140 6.04 -16.48 -6.01
C PRO A 140 4.89 -16.75 -5.04
N ASP A 141 4.25 -15.69 -4.54
CA ASP A 141 3.22 -15.81 -3.51
C ASP A 141 2.19 -14.66 -3.60
N THR A 142 1.08 -14.85 -2.88
CA THR A 142 -0.04 -13.90 -2.84
C THR A 142 0.37 -12.51 -2.33
N ARG A 143 1.27 -12.43 -1.34
CA ARG A 143 1.71 -11.15 -0.78
C ARG A 143 2.54 -10.37 -1.81
N THR A 144 3.47 -11.03 -2.49
CA THR A 144 4.26 -10.42 -3.57
C THR A 144 3.37 -9.91 -4.72
N ARG A 145 2.27 -10.62 -5.02
CA ARG A 145 1.27 -10.14 -6.00
C ARG A 145 0.59 -8.85 -5.54
N TRP A 146 0.15 -8.79 -4.29
CA TRP A 146 -0.44 -7.58 -3.73
C TRP A 146 0.53 -6.41 -3.69
N GLU A 147 1.80 -6.63 -3.36
CA GLU A 147 2.82 -5.58 -3.41
C GLU A 147 2.97 -5.00 -4.82
N ALA A 148 3.01 -5.85 -5.86
CA ALA A 148 3.07 -5.40 -7.25
C ALA A 148 1.80 -4.63 -7.68
N ILE A 149 0.62 -5.10 -7.28
CA ILE A 149 -0.67 -4.45 -7.55
C ILE A 149 -0.72 -3.07 -6.87
N LEU A 150 -0.38 -3.00 -5.58
CA LEU A 150 -0.38 -1.75 -4.81
C LEU A 150 0.60 -0.74 -5.39
N SER A 151 1.83 -1.17 -5.72
CA SER A 151 2.83 -0.30 -6.33
C SER A 151 2.34 0.28 -7.65
N SER A 152 1.72 -0.55 -8.51
CA SER A 152 1.14 -0.12 -9.78
C SER A 152 -0.04 0.84 -9.60
N PHE A 153 -0.90 0.57 -8.61
CA PHE A 153 -2.07 1.38 -8.30
C PHE A 153 -1.69 2.78 -7.81
N VAL A 154 -0.78 2.83 -6.85
CA VAL A 154 -0.28 4.09 -6.29
C VAL A 154 0.44 4.89 -7.37
N SER A 155 1.28 4.24 -8.19
CA SER A 155 1.97 4.92 -9.30
C SER A 155 1.00 5.53 -10.31
N ALA A 156 -0.10 4.84 -10.63
CA ALA A 156 -1.11 5.35 -11.56
C ALA A 156 -1.90 6.56 -11.01
N LEU A 157 -2.02 6.66 -9.69
CA LEU A 157 -2.67 7.79 -9.02
C LEU A 157 -1.73 8.98 -8.78
N ASP A 158 -0.44 8.69 -8.55
CA ASP A 158 0.60 9.72 -8.36
C ASP A 158 1.13 10.29 -9.70
N GLU A 159 0.99 9.56 -10.82
CA GLU A 159 1.33 10.11 -12.14
C GLU A 159 0.43 11.32 -12.46
N PRO A 160 1.00 12.53 -12.66
CA PRO A 160 0.21 13.63 -13.18
C PRO A 160 -0.36 13.19 -14.53
N VAL A 161 -1.61 13.55 -14.83
CA VAL A 161 -2.29 13.29 -16.11
C VAL A 161 -1.46 13.91 -17.25
N SER A 162 -0.41 13.21 -17.66
CA SER A 162 0.50 13.66 -18.70
C SER A 162 -0.08 13.15 -20.01
N LYS A 163 -0.18 14.12 -20.93
CA LYS A 163 -0.84 14.11 -22.24
C LYS A 163 -0.85 12.74 -22.95
N PRO A 164 -1.89 12.46 -23.75
CA PRO A 164 -2.04 11.19 -24.45
C PRO A 164 -0.77 10.85 -25.23
N ARG A 165 -0.22 9.64 -24.98
CA ARG A 165 0.92 9.12 -25.74
C ARG A 165 0.58 9.16 -27.23
N PRO A 166 1.48 9.66 -28.10
CA PRO A 166 1.26 9.60 -29.54
C PRO A 166 1.12 8.14 -29.95
N ARG A 167 0.00 7.80 -30.62
CA ARG A 167 -0.15 6.52 -31.32
C ARG A 167 0.98 6.41 -32.33
N THR A 168 1.97 5.56 -32.08
CA THR A 168 2.91 5.13 -33.10
C THR A 168 2.12 4.40 -34.18
N LYS A 169 1.97 5.07 -35.33
CA LYS A 169 1.43 4.46 -36.55
C LYS A 169 2.30 3.25 -36.89
N ARG A 170 1.75 2.05 -36.71
CA ARG A 170 2.34 0.81 -37.18
C ARG A 170 2.45 0.91 -38.71
N GLY A 171 3.66 1.13 -39.21
CA GLY A 171 3.93 1.19 -40.64
C GLY A 171 3.56 -0.15 -41.28
N LYS A 172 2.60 -0.11 -42.21
CA LYS A 172 2.46 -1.12 -43.25
C LYS A 172 3.70 -1.04 -44.12
N ALA A 173 4.62 -1.98 -43.98
CA ALA A 173 5.53 -2.32 -45.08
C ALA A 173 4.86 -3.44 -45.87
N LYS A 174 4.21 -3.05 -46.97
CA LYS A 174 3.97 -3.90 -48.14
C LYS A 174 5.18 -3.73 -49.05
N ALA A 175 5.88 -4.82 -49.35
CA ALA A 175 6.48 -5.14 -50.64
C ALA A 175 6.94 -6.60 -50.55
#